data_AF-A0A191ZU27-F1
#
_entry.id   AF-A0A191ZU27-F1
#
_cell.length_a   1.000
_cell.length_b   1.000
_cell.length_c   1.000
_cell.angle_alpha   90.00
_cell.angle_beta   90.00
_cell.angle_gamma   90.00
#
_symmetry.space_group_name_H-M   'P 1'
#
loop_
_entity.id
_entity.type
_entity.pdbx_description
1 polymer ?
#
loop_
_entity_poly.entity_id
_entity_poly.type
_entity_poly.pdbx_seq_one_letter_code
_entity_poly.pdbx_strand_id
1 'polypeptide(L)'
;MPKIHESPIHDLRPTQLTVGMIEVQDKKKHLQSLAPQDQQAFMQAHPIPAVLGPGSKLYITDHHHLGRAALEAGVSIGYFEVEADLSDHAIEDFWKAMDKSCWVHPLDEHGVRHYYASVPDSLEKLIDDPYRSLAGYVRNAGGYDKTPTAFAEFVWADFFRRSIPVEDLHGDFQTAVQNAVALAHSKLASGLPGFKAK
;
A
#
# COMPACT_ATOMS: atom_id res chain seq x y z
N MET A 1 13.57 4.69 21.85
CA MET A 1 13.42 3.84 20.66
C MET A 1 11.95 3.50 20.54
N PRO A 2 11.35 3.59 19.35
CA PRO A 2 10.02 3.05 19.13
C PRO A 2 10.04 1.58 19.56
N LYS A 3 9.04 1.18 20.34
CA LYS A 3 8.93 -0.19 20.83
C LYS A 3 8.41 -1.03 19.67
N ILE A 4 9.21 -1.99 19.19
CA ILE A 4 8.73 -2.97 18.21
C ILE A 4 7.68 -3.83 18.90
N HIS A 5 6.50 -3.92 18.30
CA HIS A 5 5.42 -4.79 18.76
C HIS A 5 5.35 -6.01 17.85
N GLU A 6 5.01 -7.16 18.42
CA GLU A 6 4.74 -8.38 17.67
C GLU A 6 3.23 -8.64 17.68
N SER A 7 2.68 -9.05 16.55
CA SER A 7 1.27 -9.38 16.41
C SER A 7 1.07 -10.41 15.30
N PRO A 8 0.07 -11.29 15.40
CA PRO A 8 -0.32 -12.13 14.28
C PRO A 8 -0.67 -11.29 13.05
N ILE A 9 -0.17 -11.69 11.88
CA ILE A 9 -0.44 -10.97 10.62
C ILE A 9 -1.94 -10.94 10.30
N HIS A 10 -2.68 -12.00 10.67
CA HIS A 10 -4.11 -12.09 10.42
C HIS A 10 -4.96 -11.13 11.28
N ASP A 11 -4.40 -10.59 12.38
CA ASP A 11 -5.09 -9.64 13.26
C ASP A 11 -5.00 -8.18 12.77
N LEU A 12 -4.20 -7.92 11.74
CA LEU A 12 -3.95 -6.57 11.24
C LEU A 12 -5.16 -5.96 10.58
N ARG A 13 -5.44 -4.71 10.95
CA ARG A 13 -6.47 -3.88 10.32
C ARG A 13 -5.83 -3.01 9.24
N PRO A 14 -6.27 -3.11 7.97
CA PRO A 14 -5.83 -2.17 6.95
C PRO A 14 -6.44 -0.78 7.15
N THR A 15 -5.87 0.19 6.44
CA THR A 15 -6.36 1.58 6.39
C THR A 15 -6.56 2.06 4.96
N GLN A 16 -6.56 1.14 4.00
CA GLN A 16 -6.87 1.39 2.60
C GLN A 16 -7.78 0.29 2.06
N LEU A 17 -8.47 0.54 0.95
CA LEU A 17 -9.34 -0.46 0.31
C LEU A 17 -8.59 -1.38 -0.64
N THR A 18 -7.57 -0.84 -1.31
CA THR A 18 -6.93 -1.49 -2.44
C THR A 18 -5.44 -1.69 -2.25
N VAL A 19 -4.88 -2.68 -2.93
CA VAL A 19 -3.44 -2.87 -3.12
C VAL A 19 -3.20 -3.23 -4.59
N GLY A 20 -1.98 -3.11 -5.05
CA GLY A 20 -1.58 -3.66 -6.35
C GLY A 20 -1.18 -5.12 -6.20
N MET A 21 -1.98 -6.05 -6.68
CA MET A 21 -1.75 -7.48 -6.45
C MET A 21 -0.50 -8.03 -7.16
N ILE A 22 -0.04 -7.41 -8.24
CA ILE A 22 1.22 -7.81 -8.89
C ILE A 22 2.40 -7.60 -7.92
N GLU A 23 2.45 -6.45 -7.25
CA GLU A 23 3.47 -6.15 -6.23
C GLU A 23 3.34 -7.07 -5.01
N VAL A 24 2.10 -7.42 -4.59
CA VAL A 24 1.86 -8.41 -3.53
C VAL A 24 2.42 -9.77 -3.91
N GLN A 25 2.13 -10.26 -5.12
CA GLN A 25 2.58 -11.60 -5.54
C GLN A 25 4.10 -11.68 -5.65
N ASP A 26 4.78 -10.61 -6.08
CA ASP A 26 6.24 -10.60 -6.14
C ASP A 26 6.88 -10.59 -4.74
N LYS A 27 6.32 -9.83 -3.79
CA LYS A 27 6.74 -9.88 -2.39
C LYS A 27 6.48 -11.25 -1.75
N LYS A 28 5.34 -11.86 -2.06
CA LYS A 28 4.98 -13.20 -1.58
C LYS A 28 5.95 -14.25 -2.09
N LYS A 29 6.26 -14.26 -3.40
CA LYS A 29 7.28 -15.16 -3.98
C LYS A 29 8.63 -14.99 -3.29
N HIS A 30 9.03 -13.76 -3.03
CA HIS A 30 10.27 -13.49 -2.29
C HIS A 30 10.22 -14.10 -0.88
N LEU A 31 9.18 -13.84 -0.09
CA LEU A 31 9.03 -14.42 1.24
C LEU A 31 9.03 -15.96 1.20
N GLN A 32 8.30 -16.56 0.27
CA GLN A 32 8.25 -18.03 0.12
C GLN A 32 9.58 -18.65 -0.34
N SER A 33 10.47 -17.86 -0.95
CA SER A 33 11.83 -18.32 -1.32
C SER A 33 12.81 -18.36 -0.15
N LEU A 34 12.48 -17.68 0.96
CA LEU A 34 13.32 -17.62 2.15
C LEU A 34 13.06 -18.82 3.08
N ALA A 35 14.10 -19.27 3.80
CA ALA A 35 13.92 -20.21 4.90
C ALA A 35 13.12 -19.55 6.05
N PRO A 36 12.44 -20.31 6.92
CA PRO A 36 11.61 -19.73 7.99
C PRO A 36 12.32 -18.72 8.89
N GLN A 37 13.60 -18.97 9.23
CA GLN A 37 14.40 -18.04 10.03
C GLN A 37 14.69 -16.73 9.26
N ASP A 38 14.94 -16.84 7.95
CA ASP A 38 15.19 -15.68 7.09
C ASP A 38 13.90 -14.89 6.81
N GLN A 39 12.74 -15.56 6.74
CA GLN A 39 11.43 -14.88 6.70
C GLN A 39 11.22 -14.04 7.95
N GLN A 40 11.49 -14.60 9.13
CA GLN A 40 11.37 -13.87 10.38
C GLN A 40 12.35 -12.68 10.42
N ALA A 41 13.62 -12.90 10.08
CA ALA A 41 14.62 -11.83 10.02
C ALA A 41 14.23 -10.73 9.03
N PHE A 42 13.69 -11.11 7.86
CA PHE A 42 13.16 -10.17 6.88
C PHE A 42 12.02 -9.33 7.47
N MET A 43 11.05 -9.95 8.14
CA MET A 43 9.94 -9.21 8.76
C MET A 43 10.40 -8.31 9.92
N GLN A 44 11.41 -8.73 10.69
CA GLN A 44 12.02 -7.90 11.74
C GLN A 44 12.73 -6.67 11.19
N ALA A 45 13.41 -6.83 10.05
CA ALA A 45 14.09 -5.74 9.37
C ALA A 45 13.13 -4.75 8.68
N HIS A 46 11.87 -5.15 8.48
CA HIS A 46 10.82 -4.36 7.84
C HIS A 46 9.58 -4.25 8.75
N PRO A 47 9.71 -3.62 9.93
CA PRO A 47 8.55 -3.42 10.79
C PRO A 47 7.51 -2.59 10.05
N ILE A 48 6.26 -3.02 10.13
CA ILE A 48 5.12 -2.36 9.48
C ILE A 48 4.65 -1.19 10.37
N PRO A 49 4.66 0.05 9.88
CA PRO A 49 4.12 1.18 10.61
C PRO A 49 2.62 1.00 10.91
N ALA A 50 2.22 1.31 12.14
CA ALA A 50 0.84 1.13 12.57
C ALA A 50 0.44 2.15 13.65
N VAL A 51 -0.86 2.34 13.78
CA VAL A 51 -1.50 3.06 14.90
C VAL A 51 -2.24 2.06 15.77
N LEU A 52 -2.08 2.17 17.09
CA LEU A 52 -2.91 1.41 18.02
C LEU A 52 -4.28 2.11 18.11
N GLY A 53 -5.32 1.47 17.59
CA GLY A 53 -6.66 2.03 17.49
C GLY A 53 -7.68 1.39 18.45
N PRO A 54 -8.98 1.74 18.31
CA PRO A 54 -10.04 1.29 19.20
C PRO A 54 -10.08 -0.22 19.38
N GLY A 55 -10.26 -0.67 20.62
CA GLY A 55 -10.20 -2.10 20.98
C GLY A 55 -8.78 -2.68 20.95
N SER A 56 -7.76 -1.82 21.06
CA SER A 56 -6.33 -2.17 21.04
C SER A 56 -5.91 -2.95 19.80
N LYS A 57 -6.53 -2.64 18.64
CA LYS A 57 -6.20 -3.24 17.35
C LYS A 57 -5.13 -2.43 16.63
N LEU A 58 -4.22 -3.10 15.93
CA LEU A 58 -3.19 -2.45 15.13
C LEU A 58 -3.74 -2.13 13.73
N TYR A 59 -3.80 -0.84 13.40
CA TYR A 59 -4.17 -0.33 12.09
C TYR A 59 -2.91 0.05 11.32
N ILE A 60 -2.57 -0.72 10.29
CA ILE A 60 -1.33 -0.50 9.53
C ILE A 60 -1.47 0.75 8.65
N THR A 61 -0.48 1.65 8.69
CA THR A 61 -0.52 2.96 8.02
C THR A 61 0.29 3.00 6.74
N ASP A 62 1.24 2.07 6.59
CA ASP A 62 2.01 1.80 5.38
C ASP A 62 2.24 0.29 5.25
N HIS A 63 2.84 -0.14 4.13
CA HIS A 63 3.29 -1.50 3.87
C HIS A 63 2.16 -2.52 3.76
N HIS A 64 0.94 -2.12 3.35
CA HIS A 64 -0.19 -3.04 3.12
C HIS A 64 0.15 -4.14 2.11
N HIS A 65 0.96 -3.85 1.07
CA HIS A 65 1.44 -4.88 0.15
C HIS A 65 2.30 -5.94 0.83
N LEU A 66 3.18 -5.54 1.76
CA LEU A 66 4.01 -6.47 2.52
C LEU A 66 3.14 -7.27 3.50
N GLY A 67 2.25 -6.61 4.24
CA GLY A 67 1.32 -7.28 5.15
C GLY A 67 0.46 -8.32 4.43
N ARG A 68 -0.11 -7.94 3.27
CA ARG A 68 -0.91 -8.84 2.43
C ARG A 68 -0.07 -10.01 1.91
N ALA A 69 1.14 -9.74 1.43
CA ALA A 69 2.06 -10.77 0.95
C ALA A 69 2.48 -11.74 2.05
N ALA A 70 2.76 -11.24 3.25
CA ALA A 70 3.11 -12.05 4.42
C ALA A 70 1.94 -12.96 4.82
N LEU A 71 0.71 -12.42 4.83
CA LEU A 71 -0.50 -13.21 5.09
C LEU A 71 -0.64 -14.35 4.08
N GLU A 72 -0.51 -14.06 2.79
CA GLU A 72 -0.62 -15.07 1.73
C GLU A 72 0.55 -16.07 1.68
N ALA A 73 1.72 -15.66 2.17
CA ALA A 73 2.89 -16.54 2.30
C ALA A 73 2.79 -17.47 3.52
N GLY A 74 1.79 -17.28 4.40
CA GLY A 74 1.64 -18.06 5.63
C GLY A 74 2.54 -17.60 6.78
N VAL A 75 3.09 -16.39 6.71
CA VAL A 75 3.87 -15.81 7.81
C VAL A 75 2.94 -15.54 8.99
N SER A 76 3.26 -16.11 10.14
CA SER A 76 2.39 -16.05 11.31
C SER A 76 2.48 -14.72 12.06
N ILE A 77 3.69 -14.23 12.31
CA ILE A 77 3.96 -13.06 13.15
C ILE A 77 4.59 -11.94 12.32
N GLY A 78 4.07 -10.73 12.49
CA GLY A 78 4.69 -9.50 11.98
C GLY A 78 5.32 -8.67 13.10
N TYR A 79 6.08 -7.67 12.69
CA TYR A 79 6.74 -6.70 13.57
C TYR A 79 6.22 -5.31 13.22
N PHE A 80 5.97 -4.48 14.23
CA PHE A 80 5.27 -3.21 14.05
C PHE A 80 5.94 -2.07 14.79
N GLU A 81 5.98 -0.92 14.13
CA GLU A 81 6.35 0.35 14.73
C GLU A 81 5.07 1.14 15.01
N VAL A 82 4.75 1.34 16.31
CA VAL A 82 3.56 2.08 16.71
C VAL A 82 3.84 3.58 16.64
N GLU A 83 3.23 4.26 15.67
CA GLU A 83 3.39 5.69 15.41
C GLU A 83 2.55 6.56 16.35
N ALA A 84 1.39 6.06 16.76
CA ALA A 84 0.50 6.72 17.71
C ALA A 84 -0.37 5.70 18.47
N ASP A 85 -0.78 6.09 19.67
CA ASP A 85 -1.81 5.40 20.45
C ASP A 85 -3.09 6.24 20.44
N LEU A 86 -4.09 5.72 19.74
CA LEU A 86 -5.44 6.26 19.63
C LEU A 86 -6.48 5.24 20.17
N SER A 87 -6.06 4.31 21.03
CA SER A 87 -6.90 3.21 21.49
C SER A 87 -8.10 3.65 22.34
N ASP A 88 -7.98 4.79 23.02
CA ASP A 88 -9.04 5.41 23.81
C ASP A 88 -10.02 6.26 22.99
N HIS A 89 -9.81 6.42 21.68
CA HIS A 89 -10.72 7.21 20.84
C HIS A 89 -12.01 6.44 20.54
N ALA A 90 -13.13 7.17 20.47
CA ALA A 90 -14.33 6.65 19.81
C ALA A 90 -14.05 6.45 18.32
N ILE A 91 -14.71 5.48 17.68
CA ILE A 91 -14.40 5.08 16.29
C ILE A 91 -14.48 6.23 15.28
N GLU A 92 -15.40 7.17 15.48
CA GLU A 92 -15.53 8.35 14.61
C GLU A 92 -14.35 9.31 14.74
N ASP A 93 -13.89 9.57 15.98
CA ASP A 93 -12.77 10.47 16.24
C ASP A 93 -11.43 9.81 15.86
N PHE A 94 -11.34 8.49 16.00
CA PHE A 94 -10.23 7.71 15.47
C PHE A 94 -10.06 7.94 13.96
N TRP A 95 -11.12 7.74 13.15
CA TRP A 95 -11.00 7.92 11.71
C TRP A 95 -10.72 9.37 11.29
N LYS A 96 -11.26 10.37 12.00
CA LYS A 96 -10.91 11.78 11.78
C LYS A 96 -9.42 12.04 12.03
N ALA A 97 -8.86 11.45 13.09
CA ALA A 97 -7.44 11.56 13.39
C ALA A 97 -6.57 10.86 12.33
N MET A 98 -6.96 9.66 11.89
CA MET A 98 -6.28 8.93 10.82
C MET A 98 -6.26 9.72 9.50
N ASP A 99 -7.38 10.33 9.10
CA ASP A 99 -7.47 11.14 7.87
C ASP A 99 -6.65 12.42 7.97
N LYS A 100 -6.70 13.11 9.13
CA LYS A 100 -5.89 14.32 9.37
C LYS A 100 -4.39 14.05 9.29
N SER A 101 -3.95 12.86 9.69
CA SER A 101 -2.55 12.43 9.62
C SER A 101 -2.17 11.78 8.29
N CYS A 102 -3.08 11.71 7.31
CA CYS A 102 -2.87 11.00 6.04
C CYS A 102 -2.50 9.51 6.23
N TRP A 103 -3.14 8.82 7.17
CA TRP A 103 -2.93 7.39 7.45
C TRP A 103 -4.04 6.47 6.92
N VAL A 104 -5.09 7.03 6.30
CA VAL A 104 -6.20 6.28 5.71
C VAL A 104 -6.42 6.70 4.26
N HIS A 105 -6.62 5.73 3.37
CA HIS A 105 -6.85 5.93 1.94
C HIS A 105 -8.10 5.16 1.48
N PRO A 106 -9.31 5.72 1.70
CA PRO A 106 -10.57 5.03 1.44
C PRO A 106 -11.01 5.17 -0.03
N LEU A 107 -10.12 4.89 -0.98
CA LEU A 107 -10.43 4.90 -2.42
C LEU A 107 -10.42 3.48 -2.97
N ASP A 108 -11.41 3.13 -3.79
CA ASP A 108 -11.54 1.83 -4.45
C ASP A 108 -10.66 1.69 -5.69
N GLU A 109 -10.76 0.56 -6.40
CA GLU A 109 -9.96 0.22 -7.59
C GLU A 109 -10.25 1.12 -8.79
N HIS A 110 -11.34 1.87 -8.73
CA HIS A 110 -11.72 2.87 -9.73
C HIS A 110 -11.28 4.28 -9.33
N GLY A 111 -10.72 4.46 -8.13
CA GLY A 111 -10.33 5.75 -7.56
C GLY A 111 -11.48 6.54 -6.94
N VAL A 112 -12.59 5.86 -6.60
CA VAL A 112 -13.76 6.49 -5.98
C VAL A 112 -13.62 6.46 -4.47
N ARG A 113 -13.82 7.61 -3.81
CA ARG A 113 -13.76 7.72 -2.35
C ARG A 113 -15.02 7.12 -1.71
N HIS A 114 -14.82 6.31 -0.67
CA HIS A 114 -15.85 5.69 0.15
C HIS A 114 -15.80 6.17 1.60
N TYR A 115 -16.82 5.78 2.38
CA TYR A 115 -16.84 5.98 3.82
C TYR A 115 -15.78 5.13 4.53
N TYR A 116 -15.29 5.58 5.69
CA TYR A 116 -14.32 4.81 6.49
C TYR A 116 -14.84 3.45 6.93
N ALA A 117 -16.17 3.30 7.07
CA ALA A 117 -16.80 2.00 7.36
C ALA A 117 -16.62 0.97 6.23
N SER A 118 -16.27 1.40 5.02
CA SER A 118 -15.92 0.51 3.91
C SER A 118 -14.49 0.00 3.99
N VAL A 119 -13.63 0.58 4.85
CA VAL A 119 -12.26 0.08 5.04
C VAL A 119 -12.34 -1.35 5.59
N PRO A 120 -11.72 -2.34 4.92
CA PRO A 120 -11.85 -3.71 5.33
C PRO A 120 -11.26 -3.93 6.72
N ASP A 121 -11.76 -4.95 7.40
CA ASP A 121 -11.31 -5.30 8.74
C ASP A 121 -10.11 -6.27 8.71
N SER A 122 -9.68 -6.71 7.53
CA SER A 122 -8.63 -7.71 7.36
C SER A 122 -7.89 -7.49 6.06
N LEU A 123 -6.60 -7.83 6.05
CA LEU A 123 -5.77 -7.71 4.86
C LEU A 123 -6.29 -8.57 3.70
N GLU A 124 -6.96 -9.68 4.00
CA GLU A 124 -7.47 -10.59 2.97
C GLU A 124 -8.55 -10.00 2.06
N LYS A 125 -9.22 -8.95 2.53
CA LYS A 125 -10.30 -8.27 1.83
C LYS A 125 -9.82 -7.06 1.03
N LEU A 126 -8.51 -6.79 1.01
CA LEU A 126 -7.94 -5.75 0.14
C LEU A 126 -8.17 -6.12 -1.33
N ILE A 127 -8.72 -5.18 -2.08
CA ILE A 127 -9.10 -5.33 -3.48
C ILE A 127 -7.89 -5.02 -4.37
N ASP A 128 -7.79 -5.67 -5.52
CA ASP A 128 -6.76 -5.33 -6.50
C ASP A 128 -7.08 -4.02 -7.21
N ASP A 129 -6.15 -3.06 -7.16
CA ASP A 129 -6.07 -1.94 -8.10
C ASP A 129 -4.86 -2.18 -9.04
N PRO A 130 -5.10 -2.61 -10.29
CA PRO A 130 -4.04 -2.84 -11.28
C PRO A 130 -3.20 -1.59 -11.54
N TYR A 131 -3.79 -0.39 -11.46
CA TYR A 131 -3.07 0.86 -11.66
C TYR A 131 -2.18 1.20 -10.47
N ARG A 132 -2.53 0.74 -9.26
CA ARG A 132 -1.63 0.82 -8.10
C ARG A 132 -0.39 -0.04 -8.29
N SER A 133 -0.51 -1.20 -8.93
CA SER A 133 0.65 -1.98 -9.39
C SER A 133 1.44 -1.19 -10.43
N LEU A 134 0.78 -0.72 -11.49
CA LEU A 134 1.42 0.02 -12.58
C LEU A 134 2.25 1.20 -12.06
N ALA A 135 1.70 2.02 -11.17
CA ALA A 135 2.40 3.16 -10.58
C ALA A 135 3.71 2.75 -9.88
N GLY A 136 3.67 1.71 -9.03
CA GLY A 136 4.86 1.19 -8.36
C GLY A 136 5.95 0.74 -9.33
N TYR A 137 5.59 0.03 -10.40
CA TYR A 137 6.54 -0.45 -11.41
C TYR A 137 7.07 0.67 -12.30
N VAL A 138 6.24 1.65 -12.68
CA VAL A 138 6.66 2.84 -13.43
C VAL A 138 7.67 3.65 -12.63
N ARG A 139 7.44 3.84 -11.33
CA ARG A 139 8.42 4.46 -10.43
C ARG A 139 9.75 3.72 -10.43
N ASN A 140 9.71 2.39 -10.25
CA ASN A 140 10.91 1.55 -10.25
C ASN A 140 11.64 1.58 -11.60
N ALA A 141 10.92 1.77 -12.71
CA ALA A 141 11.47 1.95 -14.06
C ALA A 141 11.97 3.39 -14.34
N GLY A 142 11.97 4.28 -13.35
CA GLY A 142 12.46 5.66 -13.48
C GLY A 142 11.47 6.64 -14.11
N GLY A 143 10.17 6.31 -14.14
CA GLY A 143 9.11 7.21 -14.59
C GLY A 143 9.00 8.48 -13.74
N TYR A 144 9.15 8.36 -12.43
CA TYR A 144 9.10 9.47 -11.47
C TYR A 144 9.91 9.14 -10.20
N ASP A 145 10.22 10.15 -9.38
CA ASP A 145 10.95 9.98 -8.13
C ASP A 145 10.06 9.54 -6.96
N LYS A 146 10.66 8.78 -6.05
CA LYS A 146 10.09 8.60 -4.70
C LYS A 146 10.07 9.95 -4.00
N THR A 147 8.97 10.25 -3.31
CA THR A 147 8.70 11.52 -2.65
C THR A 147 8.10 11.26 -1.27
N PRO A 148 8.28 12.16 -0.28
CA PRO A 148 7.61 12.06 1.02
C PRO A 148 6.10 12.33 0.96
N THR A 149 5.55 12.72 -0.19
CA THR A 149 4.10 12.93 -0.35
C THR A 149 3.33 11.64 -0.08
N ALA A 150 2.44 11.65 0.92
CA ALA A 150 1.58 10.53 1.23
C ALA A 150 0.74 10.11 0.01
N PHE A 151 0.57 8.80 -0.18
CA PHE A 151 -0.22 8.21 -1.26
C PHE A 151 0.21 8.62 -2.69
N ALA A 152 1.47 9.05 -2.90
CA ALA A 152 1.94 9.48 -4.22
C ALA A 152 1.66 8.45 -5.32
N GLU A 153 1.92 7.17 -5.08
CA GLU A 153 1.64 6.09 -6.03
C GLU A 153 0.15 5.94 -6.37
N PHE A 154 -0.78 6.31 -5.48
CA PHE A 154 -2.21 6.34 -5.80
C PHE A 154 -2.57 7.53 -6.70
N VAL A 155 -1.94 8.69 -6.49
CA VAL A 155 -2.11 9.85 -7.40
C VAL A 155 -1.63 9.49 -8.81
N TRP A 156 -0.52 8.76 -8.91
CA TRP A 156 -0.02 8.24 -10.18
C TRP A 156 -0.93 7.17 -10.78
N ALA A 157 -1.48 6.25 -9.98
CA ALA A 157 -2.45 5.26 -10.42
C ALA A 157 -3.68 5.94 -11.08
N ASP A 158 -4.22 6.98 -10.44
CA ASP A 158 -5.35 7.75 -10.98
C ASP A 158 -5.02 8.47 -12.29
N PHE A 159 -3.79 8.96 -12.43
CA PHE A 159 -3.32 9.56 -13.68
C PHE A 159 -3.27 8.53 -14.83
N PHE A 160 -2.69 7.36 -14.56
CA PHE A 160 -2.59 6.29 -15.57
C PHE A 160 -3.96 5.71 -15.93
N ARG A 161 -4.89 5.57 -14.98
CA ARG A 161 -6.25 5.05 -15.21
C ARG A 161 -7.06 5.87 -16.21
N ARG A 162 -6.72 7.15 -16.39
CA ARG A 162 -7.37 8.04 -17.37
C ARG A 162 -6.76 7.94 -18.77
N SER A 163 -5.59 7.33 -18.90
CA SER A 163 -4.76 7.40 -20.11
C SER A 163 -4.45 6.04 -20.73
N ILE A 164 -4.51 4.97 -19.93
CA ILE A 164 -4.19 3.60 -20.35
C ILE A 164 -5.42 2.73 -20.08
N PRO A 165 -5.96 2.03 -21.09
CA PRO A 165 -7.02 1.05 -20.91
C PRO A 165 -6.61 -0.09 -19.96
N VAL A 166 -7.54 -0.59 -19.15
CA VAL A 166 -7.26 -1.68 -18.20
C VAL A 166 -6.92 -2.99 -18.92
N GLU A 167 -7.44 -3.16 -20.14
CA GLU A 167 -7.16 -4.29 -21.02
C GLU A 167 -5.68 -4.37 -21.39
N ASP A 168 -5.00 -3.23 -21.55
CA ASP A 168 -3.56 -3.19 -21.86
C ASP A 168 -2.73 -3.66 -20.66
N LEU A 169 -3.15 -3.34 -19.43
CA LEU A 169 -2.50 -3.83 -18.21
C LEU A 169 -2.65 -5.35 -18.08
N HIS A 170 -3.82 -5.90 -18.44
CA HIS A 170 -4.09 -7.33 -18.36
C HIS A 170 -3.45 -8.13 -19.52
N GLY A 171 -3.28 -7.51 -20.69
CA GLY A 171 -2.70 -8.15 -21.87
C GLY A 171 -1.18 -8.29 -21.78
N ASP A 172 -0.47 -7.18 -21.54
CA ASP A 172 0.97 -7.16 -21.35
C ASP A 172 1.36 -6.06 -20.37
N PHE A 173 1.42 -6.43 -19.09
CA PHE A 173 1.75 -5.50 -18.01
C PHE A 173 3.11 -4.82 -18.21
N GLN A 174 4.11 -5.51 -18.77
CA GLN A 174 5.44 -4.95 -18.93
C GLN A 174 5.47 -3.89 -20.02
N THR A 175 4.76 -4.13 -21.12
CA THR A 175 4.55 -3.14 -22.18
C THR A 175 3.73 -1.96 -21.66
N ALA A 176 2.70 -2.20 -20.84
CA ALA A 176 1.94 -1.13 -20.18
C ALA A 176 2.84 -0.25 -19.29
N VAL A 177 3.77 -0.84 -18.53
CA VAL A 177 4.78 -0.10 -17.74
C VAL A 177 5.65 0.78 -18.64
N GLN A 178 6.16 0.26 -19.77
CA GLN A 178 6.99 1.03 -20.70
C GLN A 178 6.23 2.23 -21.29
N ASN A 179 4.98 2.02 -21.70
CA ASN A 179 4.13 3.09 -22.22
C ASN A 179 3.81 4.14 -21.14
N ALA A 180 3.54 3.70 -19.92
CA ALA A 180 3.27 4.58 -18.78
C ALA A 180 4.49 5.41 -18.37
N VAL A 181 5.72 4.89 -18.51
CA VAL A 181 6.95 5.68 -18.31
C VAL A 181 7.00 6.88 -19.27
N ALA A 182 6.65 6.68 -20.56
CA ALA A 182 6.61 7.78 -21.52
C ALA A 182 5.58 8.85 -21.14
N LEU A 183 4.41 8.43 -20.65
CA LEU A 183 3.39 9.35 -20.13
C LEU A 183 3.88 10.12 -18.88
N ALA A 184 4.59 9.44 -17.97
CA ALA A 184 5.11 10.02 -16.75
C ALA A 184 6.16 11.12 -16.98
N HIS A 185 6.90 11.04 -18.09
CA HIS A 185 7.85 12.10 -18.51
C HIS A 185 7.20 13.23 -19.31
N SER A 186 5.93 13.10 -19.68
CA SER A 186 5.22 14.11 -20.48
C SER A 186 4.80 15.31 -19.63
N LYS A 187 4.54 16.45 -20.28
CA LYS A 187 4.03 17.66 -19.60
C LYS A 187 2.68 17.46 -18.91
N LEU A 188 1.91 16.45 -19.31
CA LEU A 188 0.63 16.10 -18.68
C LEU A 188 0.81 15.68 -17.21
N ALA A 189 1.97 15.14 -16.86
CA ALA A 189 2.32 14.70 -15.51
C ALA A 189 3.00 15.78 -14.66
N SER A 190 3.17 17.01 -15.18
CA SER A 190 4.00 18.04 -14.53
C SER A 190 3.56 18.47 -13.12
N GLY A 191 2.27 18.29 -12.78
CA GLY A 191 1.73 18.57 -11.45
C GLY A 191 1.77 17.39 -10.48
N LEU A 192 2.29 16.23 -10.89
CA LEU A 192 2.28 15.01 -10.08
C LEU A 192 3.48 14.94 -9.14
N PRO A 193 3.31 14.33 -7.95
CA PRO A 193 4.35 14.28 -6.95
C PRO A 193 5.54 13.43 -7.44
N GLY A 194 6.76 13.97 -7.34
CA GLY A 194 7.97 13.31 -7.84
C GLY A 194 8.16 13.38 -9.36
N PHE A 195 7.40 14.21 -10.07
CA PHE A 195 7.56 14.40 -11.51
C PHE A 195 9.00 14.79 -11.89
N LYS A 196 9.50 14.16 -12.97
CA LYS A 196 10.77 14.48 -13.62
C LYS A 196 10.51 15.09 -14.99
N ALA A 197 10.87 16.35 -15.15
CA ALA A 197 11.01 16.89 -16.49
C ALA A 197 12.18 16.20 -17.19
N LYS A 198 11.94 15.69 -18.40
CA LYS A 198 13.00 15.33 -19.34
C LYS A 198 13.31 16.51 -20.25
#